data_AF-A0A210PVF2-F1
#
_entry.id   AF-A0A210PVF2-F1
#
_cell.length_a   1.000
_cell.length_b   1.000
_cell.length_c   1.000
_cell.angle_alpha   90.00
_cell.angle_beta   90.00
_cell.angle_gamma   90.00
#
_symmetry.space_group_name_H-M   'P 1'
#
loop_
_entity.id
_entity.type
_entity.pdbx_description
1 polymer ?
#
loop_
_entity_poly.entity_id
_entity_poly.type
_entity_poly.pdbx_seq_one_letter_code
_entity_poly.pdbx_strand_id
1 'polypeptide(L)' 'MTAAEYNNLVKVLNAALARTYRQHPKVHFWPLRGPRRLKRSNFVDGVHLNRTITWRFARQVRLALFCQRLR' A
#
# COMPACT_ATOMS: atom_id res chain seq x y z
N MET A 1 -16.00 8.56 -12.63
CA MET A 1 -15.31 8.38 -11.35
C MET A 1 -14.22 9.45 -11.22
N THR A 2 -14.32 10.33 -10.24
CA THR A 2 -13.31 11.37 -9.96
C THR A 2 -12.14 10.81 -9.15
N ALA A 3 -11.01 11.52 -9.12
CA ALA A 3 -9.87 11.15 -8.26
C ALA A 3 -10.25 11.13 -6.76
N ALA A 4 -11.16 12.02 -6.34
CA ALA A 4 -11.67 12.06 -4.98
C ALA A 4 -12.52 10.82 -4.64
N GLU A 5 -13.42 10.43 -5.55
CA GLU A 5 -14.23 9.21 -5.42
C GLU A 5 -13.35 7.95 -5.34
N TYR A 6 -12.35 7.84 -6.23
CA TYR A 6 -11.39 6.74 -6.22
C TYR A 6 -10.63 6.67 -4.89
N ASN A 7 -10.08 7.80 -4.42
CA ASN A 7 -9.33 7.84 -3.15
C ASN A 7 -10.22 7.48 -1.96
N ASN A 8 -11.50 7.90 -1.97
CA ASN A 8 -12.45 7.53 -0.93
C ASN A 8 -12.74 6.02 -0.94
N LEU A 9 -12.97 5.44 -2.12
CA LEU A 9 -13.15 4.00 -2.29
C LEU A 9 -11.93 3.22 -1.76
N VAL A 10 -10.71 3.61 -2.14
CA VAL A 10 -9.47 2.98 -1.65
C VAL A 10 -9.38 3.05 -0.13
N LYS A 11 -9.75 4.19 0.48
CA LYS A 11 -9.75 4.34 1.94
C LYS A 11 -10.74 3.40 2.62
N VAL A 12 -11.98 3.33 2.11
CA VAL A 12 -13.04 2.46 2.64
C VAL A 12 -12.64 0.99 2.53
N LEU A 13 -12.13 0.57 1.35
CA LEU A 13 -11.69 -0.80 1.10
C LEU A 13 -10.56 -1.22 2.05
N ASN A 14 -9.54 -0.38 2.20
CA ASN A 14 -8.43 -0.67 3.12
C ASN A 14 -8.89 -0.77 4.58
N ALA A 15 -9.85 0.06 5.00
CA ALA A 15 -10.41 -0.02 6.34
C ALA A 15 -11.21 -1.31 6.57
N ALA A 16 -11.97 -1.76 5.56
CA ALA A 16 -12.68 -3.02 5.59
C ALA A 16 -11.71 -4.22 5.66
N LEU A 17 -10.71 -4.26 4.78
CA LEU A 17 -9.67 -5.31 4.77
C LEU A 17 -8.93 -5.38 6.10
N ALA A 18 -8.51 -4.24 6.65
CA ALA A 18 -7.82 -4.18 7.94
C ALA A 18 -8.67 -4.74 9.09
N ARG A 19 -9.99 -4.56 9.03
CA ARG A 19 -10.92 -5.11 10.02
C ARG A 19 -11.09 -6.62 9.84
N THR A 20 -11.34 -7.07 8.61
CA THR A 20 -11.55 -8.48 8.27
C THR A 20 -10.36 -9.35 8.65
N TYR A 21 -9.13 -8.86 8.40
CA TYR A 21 -7.93 -9.64 8.63
C TYR A 21 -7.24 -9.38 9.98
N ARG A 22 -7.83 -8.55 10.86
CA ARG A 22 -7.20 -8.14 12.13
C ARG A 22 -6.76 -9.32 13.00
N GLN A 23 -7.56 -10.38 13.04
CA GLN A 23 -7.35 -11.56 13.89
C GLN A 23 -6.97 -12.81 13.07
N HIS A 24 -6.74 -12.66 11.76
CA HIS A 24 -6.50 -13.81 10.92
C HIS A 24 -5.05 -14.30 11.09
N PRO A 25 -4.81 -15.54 11.55
CA PRO A 25 -3.48 -15.99 12.01
C PRO A 25 -2.44 -16.09 10.89
N LYS A 26 -2.89 -16.14 9.62
CA LYS A 26 -2.01 -16.24 8.44
C LYS A 26 -1.98 -14.98 7.57
N VAL A 27 -2.65 -13.90 7.98
CA VAL A 27 -2.72 -12.67 7.17
C VAL A 27 -2.14 -11.52 7.97
N HIS A 28 -1.07 -10.92 7.45
CA HIS A 28 -0.52 -9.70 8.00
C HIS A 28 -1.02 -8.52 7.18
N PHE A 29 -1.93 -7.74 7.77
CA PHE A 29 -2.29 -6.45 7.19
C PHE A 29 -1.22 -5.42 7.55
N TRP A 30 -0.33 -5.15 6.61
CA TRP A 30 0.60 -4.04 6.75
C TRP A 30 -0.03 -2.79 6.19
N PRO A 31 -0.24 -1.74 7.01
CA PRO A 31 -0.27 -0.41 6.49
C PRO A 31 1.16 -0.13 6.04
N LEU A 32 1.49 -0.56 4.81
CA LEU A 32 2.66 -0.03 4.14
C LEU A 32 2.51 1.48 4.30
N ARG A 33 3.57 2.15 4.78
CA ARG A 33 3.60 3.62 4.79
C ARG A 33 3.58 3.98 3.31
N GLY A 34 2.38 3.96 2.75
CA GLY A 34 2.12 4.11 1.35
C GLY A 34 2.80 5.39 0.93
N PRO A 35 3.22 5.50 -0.33
CA PRO A 35 3.99 6.65 -0.74
C PRO A 35 3.17 7.91 -0.42
N ARG A 36 3.54 8.60 0.66
CA ARG A 36 2.79 9.76 1.14
C ARG A 36 3.10 10.88 0.16
N ARG A 37 2.06 11.58 -0.30
CA ARG A 37 2.20 12.69 -1.25
C ARG A 37 2.76 12.24 -2.61
N LEU A 38 2.25 11.14 -3.18
CA LEU A 38 2.52 10.84 -4.59
C LEU A 38 2.05 12.00 -5.46
N LYS A 39 2.93 12.42 -6.35
CA LYS A 39 2.64 13.41 -7.38
C LYS A 39 2.33 12.69 -8.69
N ARG A 40 1.67 13.38 -9.61
CA ARG A 40 1.38 12.84 -10.96
C ARG A 40 2.64 12.30 -11.65
N SER A 41 3.79 12.95 -11.46
CA SER A 41 5.10 12.51 -12.01
C SER A 41 5.63 11.18 -11.45
N ASN A 42 5.01 10.67 -10.39
CA ASN A 42 5.34 9.36 -9.83
C ASN A 42 4.64 8.21 -10.55
N PHE A 43 3.73 8.50 -11.46
CA PHE A 43 2.95 7.52 -12.21
C PHE A 43 3.33 7.55 -13.69
N VAL A 44 3.28 6.39 -14.34
CA VAL A 44 3.49 6.23 -15.79
C VAL A 44 2.22 6.60 -16.55
N ASP A 45 1.07 6.17 -16.04
CA ASP A 45 -0.25 6.29 -16.70
C ASP A 45 -1.37 6.69 -15.73
N GLY A 46 -1.01 7.20 -14.56
CA GLY A 46 -1.95 7.56 -13.49
C GLY A 46 -2.33 6.41 -12.56
N VAL A 47 -1.91 5.17 -12.84
CA VAL A 47 -2.13 4.01 -11.96
C VAL A 47 -0.80 3.34 -11.60
N HIS A 48 0.04 3.05 -12.59
CA HIS A 48 1.30 2.35 -12.40
C HIS A 48 2.38 3.31 -11.91
N LEU A 49 3.08 2.91 -10.85
CA LEU A 49 4.22 3.66 -10.31
C LEU A 49 5.40 3.59 -11.28
N ASN A 50 6.13 4.70 -11.39
CA ASN A 50 7.39 4.72 -12.10
C ASN A 50 8.45 3.87 -11.38
N ARG A 51 9.51 3.50 -12.11
CA ARG A 51 10.57 2.60 -11.62
C ARG A 51 11.17 3.05 -10.28
N THR A 52 11.39 4.34 -10.09
CA THR A 52 12.01 4.90 -8.88
C THR A 52 11.14 4.67 -7.65
N ILE A 53 9.84 4.97 -7.74
CA ILE A 53 8.94 4.78 -6.59
C ILE A 53 8.67 3.29 -6.33
N THR A 54 8.54 2.49 -7.39
CA THR A 54 8.42 1.03 -7.28
C THR A 54 9.57 0.42 -6.49
N TRP A 55 10.82 0.81 -6.77
CA TRP A 55 11.98 0.33 -6.02
C TRP A 55 11.97 0.72 -4.54
N ARG A 56 11.58 1.95 -4.22
CA ARG A 56 11.46 2.40 -2.82
C ARG A 56 10.43 1.57 -2.07
N PHE A 57 9.32 1.24 -2.72
CA PHE A 57 8.26 0.43 -2.14
C PHE A 57 8.70 -1.03 -1.93
N ALA A 58 9.34 -1.63 -2.92
CA ALA A 58 9.88 -2.99 -2.83
C ALA A 58 10.84 -3.14 -1.64
N ARG A 59 11.64 -2.11 -1.32
CA ARG A 59 12.51 -2.12 -0.12
C ARG A 59 11.72 -2.14 1.18
N GLN A 60 10.62 -1.40 1.29
CA GLN A 60 9.78 -1.43 2.49
C GLN A 60 9.10 -2.79 2.68
N VAL A 61 8.59 -3.38 1.60
CA VAL A 61 7.99 -4.73 1.65
C VAL A 61 9.03 -5.77 2.05
N ARG A 62 10.25 -5.71 1.49
CA ARG A 62 11.36 -6.59 1.89
C ARG A 62 11.70 -6.46 3.38
N LEU A 63 11.76 -5.23 3.90
CA LEU A 63 12.02 -5.00 5.32
C LEU A 63 10.89 -5.57 6.20
N ALA A 64 9.62 -5.37 5.81
CA ALA A 64 8.48 -5.91 6.54
C ALA A 64 8.52 -7.45 6.61
N LEU A 65 8.81 -8.10 5.48
CA LEU A 65 8.98 -9.56 5.41
C LEU A 65 10.16 -10.05 6.25
N PHE A 66 11.29 -9.33 6.23
CA PHE A 66 12.44 -9.66 7.07
C PHE A 66 12.08 -9.59 8.56
N CYS A 67 11.47 -8.50 9.00
CA CYS A 67 11.06 -8.33 10.40
C CYS A 67 10.01 -9.37 10.84
N GLN A 68 9.15 -9.84 9.93
CA GLN A 68 8.19 -10.91 10.23
C GLN A 68 8.89 -12.24 10.52
N ARG A 69 9.97 -12.57 9.80
CA ARG A 69 10.73 -13.81 10.02
C ARG A 69 11.50 -13.84 11.35
N LEU A 70 11.72 -12.67 11.95
CA LEU A 70 12.39 -12.53 13.25
C LEU A 70 11.41 -12.59 14.44
N ARG A 71 10.09 -12.68 14.18
CA ARG A 71 9.04 -12.84 15.20
C ARG A 71 8.63 -14.30 15.29
#